data_AF-A0A9E2CIP0-F1
#
_entry.id   AF-A0A9E2CIP0-F1
#
_cell.length_a   1.000
_cell.length_b   1.000
_cell.length_c   1.000
_cell.angle_alpha   90.00
_cell.angle_beta   90.00
_cell.angle_gamma   90.00
#
_symmetry.space_group_name_H-M   'P 1'
#
loop_
_entity.id
_entity.type
_entity.pdbx_description
1 polymer ?
#
loop_
_entity_poly.entity_id
_entity_poly.type
_entity_poly.pdbx_seq_one_letter_code
_entity_poly.pdbx_strand_id
1 'polypeptide(L)'
;MFAVVSDIHGNIEALQEVFADIDRRSIKHVYCLGDIVGYGASPLECLDMIIERCEIVLGGNHDQAVFYEPTNFNVGAERASYWTRQLLEDETNKAARNHRWEVLGRIPVVYETKGLMLAHASPRRPIN
;
A
#
# COMPACT_ATOMS: atom_id res chain seq x y z
N MET A 1 3.06 13.84 -17.18
CA MET A 1 4.09 13.28 -16.27
C MET A 1 3.37 12.64 -15.11
N PHE A 2 3.86 11.50 -14.63
CA PHE A 2 3.32 10.79 -13.47
C PHE A 2 4.46 10.47 -12.49
N ALA A 3 4.10 10.15 -11.25
CA ALA A 3 4.99 9.60 -10.25
C ALA A 3 4.54 8.18 -9.90
N VAL A 4 5.50 7.36 -9.49
CA VAL A 4 5.27 5.99 -9.02
C VAL A 4 5.92 5.86 -7.65
N VAL A 5 5.17 5.32 -6.70
CA VAL A 5 5.62 4.97 -5.35
C VAL A 5 5.33 3.50 -5.08
N SER A 6 6.12 2.85 -4.24
CA SER A 6 5.98 1.43 -3.88
C SER A 6 6.81 1.15 -2.63
N ASP A 7 6.59 0.01 -1.99
CA ASP A 7 7.44 -0.53 -0.92
C ASP A 7 7.60 0.47 0.24
N ILE A 8 6.49 1.12 0.60
CA ILE A 8 6.42 2.14 1.63
C ILE A 8 6.64 1.50 3.00
N HIS A 9 6.08 0.30 3.19
CA HIS A 9 6.19 -0.49 4.40
C HIS A 9 5.97 0.32 5.69
N GLY A 10 4.91 1.13 5.75
CA GLY A 10 4.54 1.87 6.97
C GLY A 10 5.51 2.99 7.37
N ASN A 11 6.39 3.45 6.47
CA ASN A 11 7.30 4.57 6.71
C ASN A 11 6.64 5.91 6.34
N ILE A 12 5.88 6.48 7.29
CA ILE A 12 5.09 7.69 7.05
C ILE A 12 5.98 8.92 6.80
N GLU A 13 7.12 9.02 7.48
CA GLU A 13 8.04 10.15 7.33
C GLU A 13 8.64 10.20 5.92
N ALA A 14 9.10 9.05 5.39
CA ALA A 14 9.59 8.98 4.03
C ALA A 14 8.48 9.26 3.00
N LEU A 15 7.27 8.73 3.25
CA LEU A 15 6.15 8.94 2.36
C LEU A 15 5.75 10.42 2.27
N GLN A 16 5.72 11.12 3.41
CA GLN A 16 5.43 12.56 3.48
C GLN A 16 6.45 13.38 2.68
N GLU A 17 7.74 13.08 2.80
CA GLU A 17 8.79 13.78 2.05
C GLU A 17 8.70 13.51 0.54
N VAL A 18 8.39 12.27 0.15
CA VAL A 18 8.17 11.91 -1.26
C VAL A 18 6.98 12.67 -1.83
N PHE A 19 5.85 12.73 -1.12
CA PHE A 19 4.69 13.49 -1.57
C PHE A 19 4.94 15.00 -1.62
N ALA A 20 5.69 15.55 -0.66
CA ALA A 20 6.11 16.95 -0.71
C ALA A 20 6.95 17.24 -1.97
N ASP A 21 7.83 16.32 -2.37
CA ASP A 21 8.58 16.46 -3.63
C ASP A 21 7.70 16.39 -4.88
N ILE A 22 6.78 15.43 -4.92
CA ILE A 22 5.77 15.28 -5.99
C ILE A 22 4.96 16.57 -6.14
N ASP A 23 4.54 17.18 -5.02
CA ASP A 23 3.78 18.44 -4.99
C ASP A 23 4.63 19.62 -5.50
N ARG A 24 5.88 19.75 -5.05
CA ARG A 24 6.82 20.79 -5.54
C ARG A 24 7.01 20.70 -7.06
N ARG A 25 6.99 19.49 -7.61
CA ARG A 25 7.10 19.22 -9.05
C ARG A 25 5.76 19.32 -9.80
N SER A 26 4.67 19.63 -9.10
CA SER A 26 3.32 19.76 -9.65
C SER A 26 2.84 18.52 -10.41
N ILE A 27 3.27 17.33 -9.99
CA ILE A 27 2.83 16.06 -10.58
C ILE A 27 1.43 15.73 -10.06
N LYS A 28 0.49 15.45 -10.97
CA LYS A 28 -0.93 15.21 -10.63
C LYS A 28 -1.34 13.73 -10.66
N HIS A 29 -0.66 12.93 -11.47
CA HIS A 29 -0.92 11.50 -11.59
C HIS A 29 0.10 10.74 -10.75
N VAL A 30 -0.35 10.06 -9.72
CA VAL A 30 0.50 9.25 -8.84
C VAL A 30 -0.07 7.84 -8.75
N TYR A 31 0.79 6.85 -8.96
CA TYR A 31 0.44 5.44 -8.85
C TYR A 31 1.22 4.79 -7.71
N CYS A 32 0.53 4.02 -6.87
CA CYS A 32 1.15 3.19 -5.85
C CYS A 32 1.18 1.73 -6.33
N LEU A 33 2.36 1.11 -6.34
CA LEU A 33 2.54 -0.28 -6.76
C LEU A 33 2.44 -1.29 -5.61
N GLY A 34 2.06 -0.85 -4.41
CA GLY A 34 1.78 -1.74 -3.28
C GLY A 34 2.91 -1.79 -2.26
N ASP A 35 2.79 -2.76 -1.35
CA ASP A 35 3.56 -2.88 -0.12
C ASP A 35 3.52 -1.59 0.70
N ILE A 36 2.29 -1.15 0.94
CA ILE A 36 1.97 0.04 1.71
C ILE A 36 2.25 -0.22 3.18
N VAL A 37 1.84 -1.40 3.65
CA VAL A 37 2.03 -1.89 5.01
C VAL A 37 3.22 -2.85 5.09
N GLY A 38 3.57 -3.23 6.31
CA GLY A 38 4.73 -4.08 6.57
C GLY A 38 5.48 -3.59 7.78
N TYR A 39 6.80 -3.45 7.65
CA TYR A 39 7.72 -3.34 8.78
C TYR A 39 7.60 -2.06 9.63
N GLY A 40 7.20 -0.94 9.04
CA GLY A 40 7.19 0.38 9.65
C GLY A 40 6.07 0.59 10.66
N ALA A 41 6.26 1.60 11.51
CA ALA A 41 5.42 1.84 12.68
C ALA A 41 4.07 2.51 12.38
N SER A 42 3.87 3.03 11.17
CA SER A 42 2.69 3.82 10.79
C SER A 42 1.96 3.24 9.56
N PRO A 43 1.53 1.96 9.59
CA PRO A 43 0.90 1.32 8.44
C PRO A 43 -0.47 1.94 8.10
N LEU A 44 -1.24 2.38 9.10
CA LEU A 44 -2.58 2.93 8.89
C LEU A 44 -2.52 4.33 8.27
N GLU A 45 -1.61 5.17 8.75
CA GLU A 45 -1.38 6.51 8.21
C GLU A 45 -0.84 6.47 6.78
N CYS A 46 0.05 5.52 6.48
CA CYS A 46 0.52 5.29 5.11
C CYS A 46 -0.61 4.85 4.19
N LEU A 47 -1.46 3.93 4.65
CA LEU A 47 -2.63 3.47 3.90
C LEU A 47 -3.58 4.62 3.59
N ASP A 48 -3.96 5.41 4.60
CA ASP A 48 -4.86 6.54 4.41
C ASP A 48 -4.27 7.57 3.42
N MET A 49 -2.98 7.87 3.56
CA MET A 49 -2.30 8.82 2.68
C MET A 49 -2.23 8.34 1.23
N ILE A 50 -1.94 7.05 0.99
CA ILE A 50 -1.92 6.49 -0.36
C ILE A 50 -3.32 6.48 -0.98
N ILE A 51 -4.34 6.13 -0.19
CA ILE A 51 -5.74 6.16 -0.65
C ILE A 51 -6.15 7.57 -1.10
N GLU A 52 -5.76 8.59 -0.33
CA GLU A 52 -6.10 9.98 -0.64
C GLU A 52 -5.32 10.52 -1.85
N ARG A 53 -4.05 10.15 -1.99
CA ARG A 53 -3.11 10.84 -2.88
C ARG A 53 -2.83 10.11 -4.20
N CYS A 54 -3.11 8.82 -4.30
CA CYS A 54 -2.84 8.04 -5.49
C CYS A 54 -4.10 7.82 -6.34
N GLU A 55 -3.94 7.94 -7.65
CA GLU A 55 -5.00 7.66 -8.63
C GLU A 55 -5.32 6.16 -8.70
N ILE A 56 -4.28 5.34 -8.59
CA ILE A 56 -4.38 3.87 -8.52
C ILE A 56 -3.44 3.36 -7.43
N VAL A 57 -3.93 2.38 -6.69
CA VAL A 57 -3.20 1.68 -5.63
C VAL A 57 -3.27 0.19 -5.92
N LEU A 58 -2.12 -0.44 -6.14
CA LEU A 58 -2.01 -1.89 -6.25
C LEU A 58 -1.73 -2.52 -4.89
N GLY A 59 -2.07 -3.80 -4.77
CA GLY A 59 -1.66 -4.63 -3.63
C GLY A 59 -0.37 -5.38 -3.91
N GLY A 60 0.61 -5.23 -3.01
CA GLY A 60 1.80 -6.08 -2.94
C GLY A 60 1.59 -7.30 -2.05
N ASN A 61 2.65 -8.09 -1.85
CA ASN A 61 2.57 -9.30 -1.02
C ASN A 61 2.31 -8.96 0.45
N HIS A 62 2.85 -7.85 0.97
CA HIS A 62 2.60 -7.45 2.35
C HIS A 62 1.17 -6.99 2.58
N ASP A 63 0.58 -6.26 1.63
CA ASP A 63 -0.82 -5.82 1.72
C ASP A 63 -1.77 -7.04 1.69
N GLN A 64 -1.49 -8.01 0.83
CA GLN A 64 -2.27 -9.26 0.78
C GLN A 64 -2.11 -10.12 2.03
N ALA A 65 -0.91 -10.17 2.61
CA ALA A 65 -0.65 -10.90 3.84
C ALA A 65 -1.45 -10.37 5.04
N VAL A 66 -2.01 -9.16 4.96
CA VAL A 66 -2.96 -8.67 5.97
C VAL A 66 -4.29 -9.43 5.91
N PHE A 67 -4.75 -9.88 4.75
CA PHE A 67 -5.94 -10.74 4.64
C PHE A 67 -5.65 -12.22 4.76
N TYR A 68 -4.57 -12.65 4.13
CA TYR A 68 -4.20 -14.05 3.99
C TYR A 68 -3.13 -14.44 5.00
N GLU A 69 -2.58 -15.65 4.88
CA GLU A 69 -1.41 -16.03 5.66
C GLU A 69 -0.15 -15.43 5.04
N PRO A 70 0.78 -14.86 5.85
CA PRO A 70 2.08 -14.35 5.38
C PRO A 70 3.02 -15.51 4.98
N THR A 71 2.68 -16.22 3.90
CA THR A 71 3.40 -17.42 3.49
C THR A 71 4.79 -17.07 2.94
N ASN A 72 5.82 -17.80 3.37
CA ASN A 72 7.23 -17.56 3.00
C ASN A 72 7.81 -16.22 3.46
N PHE A 73 7.17 -15.56 4.43
CA PHE A 73 7.70 -14.34 5.02
C PHE A 73 8.81 -14.68 6.01
N ASN A 74 9.78 -13.77 6.17
CA ASN A 74 10.66 -13.84 7.32
C ASN A 74 9.87 -13.51 8.61
N VAL A 75 10.39 -13.89 9.77
CA VAL A 75 9.70 -13.71 11.06
C VAL A 75 9.33 -12.25 11.33
N GLY A 76 10.14 -11.29 10.88
CA GLY A 76 9.84 -9.86 11.05
C GLY A 76 8.64 -9.43 10.22
N ALA A 77 8.63 -9.81 8.94
CA ALA A 77 7.56 -9.52 8.00
C ALA A 77 6.24 -10.17 8.43
N GLU A 78 6.29 -11.44 8.83
CA GLU A 78 5.14 -12.19 9.34
C GLU A 78 4.50 -11.47 10.55
N ARG A 79 5.31 -11.13 11.56
CA ARG A 79 4.83 -10.41 12.75
C ARG A 79 4.24 -9.07 12.40
N ALA A 80 4.85 -8.35 11.46
CA ALA A 80 4.36 -7.06 11.00
C ALA A 80 2.99 -7.16 10.31
N SER A 81 2.76 -8.20 9.50
CA SER A 81 1.45 -8.46 8.88
C SER A 81 0.37 -8.72 9.93
N TYR A 82 0.66 -9.55 10.94
CA TYR A 82 -0.30 -9.80 12.03
C TYR A 82 -0.55 -8.58 12.89
N TRP A 83 0.50 -7.81 13.21
CA TRP A 83 0.34 -6.57 13.97
C TRP A 83 -0.48 -5.54 13.21
N THR A 84 -0.25 -5.38 11.89
CA THR A 84 -1.06 -4.50 11.03
C THR A 84 -2.53 -4.94 11.02
N ARG A 85 -2.81 -6.24 10.92
CA ARG A 85 -4.17 -6.78 11.03
C ARG A 85 -4.81 -6.41 12.36
N GLN A 86 -4.09 -6.59 13.46
CA GLN A 86 -4.58 -6.22 14.79
C GLN A 86 -4.89 -4.71 14.88
N LEU A 87 -4.02 -3.84 14.38
CA LEU A 87 -4.26 -2.39 14.35
C LEU A 87 -5.54 -2.03 13.57
N LEU A 88 -5.79 -2.69 12.44
CA LEU A 88 -7.02 -2.51 11.67
C LEU A 88 -8.26 -2.99 12.44
N GLU A 89 -8.17 -4.10 13.17
CA GLU A 89 -9.28 -4.65 13.96
C GLU A 89 -9.59 -3.81 15.20
N ASP A 90 -8.55 -3.35 15.88
CA ASP A 90 -8.62 -2.54 17.11
C ASP A 90 -9.06 -1.09 16.84
N GLU A 91 -9.10 -0.65 15.57
CA GLU A 91 -9.58 0.68 15.20
C GLU A 91 -11.03 0.91 15.69
N THR A 92 -11.17 1.89 16.58
CA THR A 92 -12.43 2.24 17.23
C THR A 92 -13.36 3.05 16.31
N ASN A 93 -12.80 3.81 15.38
CA ASN A 93 -13.56 4.51 14.36
C ASN A 93 -14.04 3.50 13.30
N LYS A 94 -15.28 3.04 13.45
CA LYS A 94 -15.90 2.06 12.55
C LYS A 94 -15.88 2.50 11.08
N ALA A 95 -16.04 3.80 10.81
CA ALA A 95 -16.05 4.28 9.42
C ALA A 95 -14.66 4.14 8.79
N ALA A 96 -13.61 4.60 9.50
CA ALA A 96 -12.23 4.46 9.05
C ALA A 96 -11.84 2.98 8.90
N ARG A 97 -12.16 2.15 9.90
CA ARG A 97 -11.92 0.71 9.85
C ARG A 97 -12.56 0.04 8.64
N ASN A 98 -13.87 0.26 8.43
CA ASN A 98 -14.60 -0.34 7.33
C ASN A 98 -14.05 0.13 5.99
N HIS A 99 -13.70 1.41 5.88
CA HIS A 99 -13.11 1.96 4.66
C HIS A 99 -11.76 1.32 4.34
N ARG A 100 -10.84 1.23 5.31
CA ARG A 100 -9.54 0.60 5.12
C ARG A 100 -9.66 -0.86 4.71
N TRP A 101 -10.55 -1.64 5.35
CA TRP A 101 -10.83 -3.02 4.96
C TRP A 101 -11.44 -3.14 3.56
N GLU A 102 -12.38 -2.25 3.21
CA GLU A 102 -12.98 -2.22 1.89
C GLU A 102 -11.95 -1.91 0.79
N VAL A 103 -11.06 -0.94 1.03
CA VAL A 103 -10.00 -0.62 0.08
C VAL A 103 -9.03 -1.79 -0.05
N LEU A 104 -8.42 -2.24 1.06
CA LEU A 104 -7.44 -3.32 1.00
C LEU A 104 -8.05 -4.58 0.36
N GLY A 105 -9.33 -4.86 0.59
CA GLY A 105 -10.02 -6.02 0.02
C GLY A 105 -10.34 -5.90 -1.47
N ARG A 106 -10.13 -4.73 -2.07
CA ARG A 106 -10.43 -4.41 -3.48
C ARG A 106 -9.23 -3.90 -4.27
N ILE A 107 -8.06 -3.69 -3.66
CA ILE A 107 -6.88 -3.25 -4.39
C ILE A 107 -6.52 -4.30 -5.46
N PRO A 108 -6.40 -3.92 -6.74
CA PRO A 108 -6.00 -4.85 -7.79
C PRO A 108 -4.51 -5.19 -7.66
N VAL A 109 -4.12 -6.32 -8.23
CA VAL A 109 -2.70 -6.76 -8.28
C VAL A 109 -2.00 -6.35 -9.57
N VAL A 110 -2.79 -6.00 -10.59
CA VAL A 110 -2.33 -5.48 -11.88
C VAL A 110 -3.27 -4.36 -12.30
N TYR A 111 -2.74 -3.31 -12.90
CA TYR A 111 -3.53 -2.30 -13.57
C TYR A 111 -2.98 -2.01 -14.95
N GLU A 112 -3.85 -2.00 -15.95
CA GLU A 112 -3.51 -1.68 -17.33
C GLU A 112 -4.21 -0.39 -17.76
N THR A 113 -3.45 0.48 -18.41
CA THR A 113 -3.95 1.68 -19.07
C THR A 113 -3.27 1.82 -20.43
N LYS A 114 -3.64 2.83 -21.22
CA LYS A 114 -3.12 3.01 -22.59
C LYS A 114 -1.60 3.16 -22.58
N GLY A 115 -0.91 2.09 -22.95
CA GLY A 115 0.55 2.03 -23.08
C GLY A 115 1.31 1.80 -21.77
N LEU A 116 0.63 1.43 -20.68
CA LEU A 116 1.26 1.15 -19.39
C LEU A 116 0.62 -0.06 -18.73
N MET A 117 1.46 -0.95 -18.18
CA MET A 117 1.05 -2.02 -17.28
C MET A 117 1.79 -1.83 -15.96
N LEU A 118 1.02 -1.84 -14.88
CA LEU A 118 1.50 -1.70 -13.52
C LEU A 118 1.29 -3.03 -12.78
N ALA A 119 2.33 -3.50 -12.11
CA ALA A 119 2.31 -4.65 -11.22
C ALA A 119 3.28 -4.38 -10.07
N HIS A 120 3.04 -4.97 -8.90
CA HIS A 120 3.95 -4.84 -7.76
C HIS A 120 5.30 -5.50 -8.07
N ALA A 121 5.29 -6.80 -8.40
CA ALA A 121 6.50 -7.56 -8.71
C ALA A 121 6.79 -7.61 -10.22
N SER A 122 6.01 -8.39 -10.99
CA SER A 122 6.23 -8.53 -12.44
C SER A 122 4.95 -8.83 -13.23
N PRO A 123 4.89 -8.52 -14.54
CA PRO A 123 3.73 -8.88 -15.38
C PRO A 123 3.34 -10.36 -15.35
N ARG A 124 4.31 -11.27 -15.14
CA ARG A 124 4.07 -12.72 -15.13
C ARG A 124 3.63 -13.22 -13.76
N ARG A 125 4.13 -12.60 -12.70
CA ARG A 125 3.76 -12.87 -11.31
C ARG A 125 3.63 -11.52 -10.60
N PRO A 126 2.42 -10.98 -10.50
CA PRO A 126 2.24 -9.59 -10.14
C PRO A 126 2.54 -9.25 -8.69
N ILE A 127 2.67 -10.27 -7.82
CA ILE A 127 2.76 -10.10 -6.36
C ILE A 127 4.10 -10.60 -5.82
N ASN A 128 4.71 -11.63 -6.43
CA ASN A 128 5.95 -12.28 -5.97
C ASN A 128 6.81 -12.80 -7.14
#